data_AF-R7RYR6-F1
#
_entry.id   AF-R7RYR6-F1
#
_cell.length_a   1.000
_cell.length_b   1.000
_cell.length_c   1.000
_cell.angle_alpha   90.00
_cell.angle_beta   90.00
_cell.angle_gamma   90.00
#
_symmetry.space_group_name_H-M   'P 1'
#
loop_
_entity.id
_entity.type
_entity.pdbx_description
1 polymer ?
#
loop_
_entity_poly.entity_id
_entity_poly.type
_entity_poly.pdbx_seq_one_letter_code
_entity_poly.pdbx_strand_id
1 'polypeptide(L)'
;MQYFSFISLAFTVLLTFQHAAAICPGYNYGVGSAQDQGKLGDSKVTRWNIYDDGCKVVDGLTTTTNPCDSGTFSCTGSPVTFNGYKSSFNGQQYACRPDANSGNCGGDSISVCCRNNGS
;
A
#
# COMPACT_ATOMS: atom_id res chain seq x y z
N MET A 1 32.54 31.68 -46.62
CA MET A 1 32.45 30.22 -46.37
C MET A 1 31.99 30.07 -44.92
N GLN A 2 30.69 29.93 -44.68
CA GLN A 2 30.11 29.92 -43.34
C GLN A 2 29.67 28.49 -43.02
N TYR A 3 30.39 27.84 -42.11
CA TYR A 3 30.09 26.47 -41.68
C TYR A 3 28.97 26.50 -40.64
N PHE A 4 27.79 26.00 -41.00
CA PHE A 4 26.70 25.75 -40.06
C PHE A 4 27.00 24.47 -39.28
N SER A 5 27.27 24.61 -37.98
CA SER A 5 27.45 23.49 -37.06
C SER A 5 26.08 23.11 -36.47
N PHE A 6 25.52 21.99 -36.90
CA PHE A 6 24.27 21.45 -36.35
C PHE A 6 24.58 20.70 -35.05
N ILE A 7 24.24 21.30 -33.91
CA ILE A 7 24.30 20.64 -32.59
C ILE A 7 23.01 19.81 -32.43
N SER A 8 23.11 18.49 -32.63
CA SER A 8 22.01 17.55 -32.37
C SER A 8 21.83 17.35 -30.87
N LEU A 9 20.73 17.85 -30.29
CA LEU A 9 20.28 17.46 -28.95
C LEU A 9 19.66 16.05 -29.00
N ALA A 10 20.42 15.05 -28.55
CA ALA A 10 19.87 13.73 -28.27
C ALA A 10 19.22 13.72 -26.87
N PHE A 11 17.88 13.79 -26.82
CA PHE A 11 17.10 13.65 -25.59
C PHE A 11 16.97 12.15 -25.26
N THR A 12 17.79 11.64 -24.34
CA THR A 12 17.73 10.24 -23.92
C THR A 12 16.55 10.06 -22.96
N VAL A 13 15.44 9.50 -23.45
CA VAL A 13 14.29 9.16 -22.61
C VAL A 13 14.64 7.90 -21.80
N LEU A 14 15.02 8.09 -20.53
CA LEU A 14 15.14 7.01 -19.54
C LEU A 14 13.74 6.52 -19.16
N LEU A 15 13.26 5.47 -19.84
CA LEU A 15 12.08 4.72 -19.41
C LEU A 15 12.46 3.88 -18.18
N THR A 16 12.26 4.42 -16.98
CA THR A 16 12.31 3.59 -15.77
C THR A 16 11.08 2.70 -15.75
N PHE A 17 11.24 1.44 -16.15
CA PHE A 17 10.23 0.41 -15.88
C PHE A 17 10.19 0.20 -14.36
N GLN A 18 9.24 0.84 -13.69
CA GLN A 18 8.83 0.45 -12.34
C GLN A 18 8.25 -0.96 -12.44
N HIS A 19 9.10 -1.96 -12.30
CA HIS A 19 8.67 -3.31 -12.02
C HIS A 19 8.01 -3.25 -10.65
N ALA A 20 6.68 -3.30 -10.60
CA ALA A 20 5.99 -3.65 -9.37
C ALA A 20 6.46 -5.06 -9.03
N ALA A 21 7.40 -5.18 -8.08
CA ALA A 21 7.67 -6.46 -7.48
C ALA A 21 6.35 -6.93 -6.88
N ALA A 22 5.86 -8.10 -7.31
CA ALA A 22 4.61 -8.62 -6.80
C ALA A 22 4.70 -8.66 -5.27
N ILE A 23 3.87 -7.87 -4.59
CA ILE A 23 3.84 -7.86 -3.14
C ILE A 23 3.01 -9.03 -2.64
N CYS A 24 3.34 -9.54 -1.46
CA CYS A 24 2.57 -10.61 -0.82
C CYS A 24 2.27 -11.81 -1.75
N PRO A 25 3.31 -12.53 -2.22
CA PRO A 25 3.11 -13.65 -3.14
C PRO A 25 2.21 -14.73 -2.54
N GLY A 26 1.13 -15.07 -3.25
CA GLY A 26 0.14 -16.05 -2.81
C GLY A 26 -0.97 -15.50 -1.89
N TYR A 27 -1.07 -14.18 -1.77
CA TYR A 27 -2.16 -13.49 -1.07
C TYR A 27 -2.98 -12.65 -2.06
N ASN A 28 -4.09 -12.08 -1.59
CA ASN A 28 -4.95 -11.22 -2.40
C ASN A 28 -4.55 -9.76 -2.28
N TYR A 29 -4.15 -9.32 -1.09
CA TYR A 29 -3.87 -7.92 -0.79
C TYR A 29 -2.70 -7.77 0.18
N GLY A 30 -2.09 -6.59 0.17
CA GLY A 30 -1.15 -6.12 1.19
C GLY A 30 -1.68 -4.88 1.90
N VAL A 31 -1.52 -4.80 3.21
CA VAL A 31 -1.81 -3.58 3.99
C VAL A 31 -0.53 -2.78 4.14
N GLY A 32 -0.52 -1.56 3.62
CA GLY A 32 0.58 -0.62 3.75
C GLY A 32 0.82 -0.17 5.20
N SER A 33 1.92 0.52 5.40
CA SER A 33 2.28 1.12 6.67
C SER A 33 1.42 2.36 6.98
N ALA A 34 1.47 2.82 8.23
CA ALA A 34 0.77 4.03 8.65
C ALA A 34 1.36 5.27 7.98
N GLN A 35 0.52 6.01 7.25
CA GLN A 35 0.88 7.24 6.55
C GLN A 35 0.30 8.46 7.27
N ASP A 36 1.16 9.40 7.68
CA ASP A 36 0.73 10.67 8.27
C ASP A 36 0.04 11.54 7.20
N GLN A 37 -1.19 11.98 7.48
CA GLN A 37 -1.98 12.88 6.61
C GLN A 37 -2.13 14.28 7.24
N GLY A 38 -1.41 14.56 8.32
CA GLY A 38 -1.49 15.81 9.06
C GLY A 38 -2.50 15.73 10.21
N LYS A 39 -3.28 16.80 10.36
CA LYS A 39 -4.20 16.96 11.50
C LYS A 39 -5.58 17.45 11.09
N LEU A 40 -6.59 17.00 11.82
CA LEU A 40 -7.94 17.55 11.81
C LEU A 40 -8.24 18.08 13.22
N GLY A 41 -8.16 19.40 13.38
CA GLY A 41 -8.09 20.01 14.71
C GLY A 41 -6.82 19.56 15.44
N ASP A 42 -6.98 19.08 16.67
CA ASP A 42 -5.86 18.56 17.48
C ASP A 42 -5.52 17.08 17.20
N SER A 43 -6.38 16.38 16.47
CA SER A 43 -6.23 14.95 16.20
C SER A 43 -5.34 14.68 14.98
N LYS A 44 -4.42 13.72 15.11
CA LYS A 44 -3.63 13.20 13.98
C LYS A 44 -4.53 12.41 13.04
N VAL A 45 -4.37 12.61 11.73
CA VAL A 45 -5.05 11.83 10.70
C VAL A 45 -4.03 10.85 10.12
N THR A 46 -4.34 9.56 10.18
CA THR A 46 -3.47 8.51 9.67
C THR A 46 -4.20 7.72 8.60
N ARG A 47 -3.49 7.39 7.52
CA ARG A 47 -3.99 6.59 6.41
C ARG A 47 -3.23 5.27 6.31
N TRP A 48 -3.96 4.21 5.99
CA TRP A 48 -3.41 2.93 5.55
C TRP A 48 -3.99 2.60 4.19
N ASN A 49 -3.12 2.33 3.22
CA ASN A 49 -3.56 1.86 1.91
C ASN A 49 -3.63 0.34 1.90
N ILE A 50 -4.59 -0.19 1.16
CA ILE A 50 -4.64 -1.61 0.80
C ILE A 50 -4.26 -1.71 -0.68
N TYR A 51 -3.28 -2.55 -0.95
CA TYR A 51 -2.73 -2.77 -2.28
C TYR A 51 -3.14 -4.14 -2.80
N ASP A 52 -3.36 -4.25 -4.11
CA ASP A 52 -3.30 -5.55 -4.80
C ASP A 52 -1.85 -6.01 -5.01
N ASP A 53 -1.67 -7.22 -5.53
CA ASP A 53 -0.36 -7.80 -5.82
C ASP A 53 0.48 -6.97 -6.82
N GLY A 54 -0.16 -6.13 -7.63
CA GLY A 54 0.46 -5.20 -8.56
C GLY A 54 0.81 -3.83 -7.98
N CYS A 55 0.77 -3.64 -6.66
CA CYS A 55 1.01 -2.36 -5.99
C CYS A 55 0.03 -1.25 -6.34
N LYS A 56 -1.16 -1.57 -6.85
CA LYS A 56 -2.23 -0.60 -7.03
C LYS A 56 -3.02 -0.46 -5.74
N VAL A 57 -3.25 0.78 -5.30
CA VAL A 57 -4.15 1.05 -4.18
C VAL A 57 -5.58 0.68 -4.59
N VAL A 58 -6.18 -0.28 -3.89
CA VAL A 58 -7.53 -0.78 -4.15
C VAL A 58 -8.54 -0.40 -3.07
N ASP A 59 -8.09 -0.18 -1.83
CA ASP A 59 -8.91 0.30 -0.71
C ASP A 59 -8.04 1.14 0.25
N GLY A 60 -8.63 1.72 1.28
CA GLY A 60 -7.89 2.41 2.32
C GLY A 60 -8.73 2.82 3.52
N LEU A 61 -8.08 2.93 4.68
CA LEU A 61 -8.67 3.54 5.87
C LEU A 61 -7.95 4.85 6.15
N THR A 62 -8.70 5.94 6.27
CA THR A 62 -8.21 7.21 6.82
C THR A 62 -8.99 7.50 8.08
N THR A 63 -8.32 7.62 9.22
CA THR A 63 -8.97 7.82 10.52
C THR A 63 -8.14 8.67 11.46
N THR A 64 -8.81 9.29 12.43
CA THR A 64 -8.20 9.97 13.59
C THR A 64 -8.18 9.11 14.84
N THR A 65 -8.70 7.89 14.77
CA THR A 65 -8.82 6.96 15.89
C THR A 65 -8.00 5.70 15.66
N ASN A 66 -8.07 4.74 16.59
CA ASN A 66 -7.42 3.45 16.43
C ASN A 66 -7.97 2.72 15.17
N PRO A 67 -7.10 2.32 14.22
CA PRO A 67 -7.55 1.63 13.01
C PRO A 67 -8.29 0.32 13.28
N CYS A 68 -8.01 -0.34 14.41
CA CYS A 68 -8.64 -1.59 14.83
C CYS A 68 -10.12 -1.44 15.21
N ASP A 69 -10.55 -0.23 15.58
CA ASP A 69 -11.93 0.06 16.01
C ASP A 69 -12.80 0.56 14.84
N SER A 70 -12.22 0.74 13.65
CA SER A 70 -12.91 1.25 12.45
C SER A 70 -13.86 0.24 11.79
N GLY A 71 -13.66 -1.06 12.07
CA GLY A 71 -14.33 -2.15 11.36
C GLY A 71 -13.71 -2.51 9.99
N THR A 72 -12.76 -1.72 9.49
CA THR A 72 -11.97 -2.05 8.27
C THR A 72 -10.85 -3.02 8.60
N PHE A 73 -10.17 -2.84 9.73
CA PHE A 73 -9.10 -3.73 10.18
C PHE A 73 -9.49 -4.46 11.46
N SER A 74 -9.12 -5.73 11.52
CA SER A 74 -9.07 -6.50 12.75
C SER A 74 -7.62 -6.58 13.21
N CYS A 75 -7.40 -6.53 14.51
CA CYS A 75 -6.07 -6.54 15.11
C CYS A 75 -5.93 -7.62 16.19
N THR A 76 -4.70 -8.10 16.38
CA THR A 76 -4.32 -8.86 17.57
C THR A 76 -4.15 -7.93 18.78
N GLY A 77 -4.17 -8.52 19.98
CA GLY A 77 -3.68 -7.84 21.19
C GLY A 77 -2.19 -7.47 21.10
N SER A 78 -1.66 -6.83 22.14
CA SER A 78 -0.29 -6.32 22.15
C SER A 78 0.77 -7.42 21.89
N PRO A 79 1.71 -7.24 20.93
CA PRO A 79 1.85 -6.09 20.03
C PRO A 79 0.80 -6.07 18.92
N VAL A 80 0.18 -4.90 18.72
CA VAL A 80 -0.92 -4.71 17.76
C VAL A 80 -0.42 -5.04 16.35
N THR A 81 -0.97 -6.12 15.79
CA THR A 81 -0.71 -6.56 14.41
C THR A 81 -2.05 -6.71 13.72
N PHE A 82 -2.17 -6.23 12.48
CA PHE A 82 -3.37 -6.46 11.69
C PHE A 82 -3.53 -7.96 11.39
N ASN A 83 -4.60 -8.58 11.87
CA ASN A 83 -4.92 -9.99 11.59
C ASN A 83 -6.12 -10.14 10.66
N GLY A 84 -6.78 -9.05 10.29
CA GLY A 84 -7.86 -9.08 9.31
C GLY A 84 -8.07 -7.76 8.60
N TYR A 85 -8.64 -7.85 7.40
CA TYR A 85 -9.07 -6.74 6.58
C TYR A 85 -10.47 -7.05 6.05
N LYS A 86 -11.39 -6.09 6.17
CA LYS A 86 -12.72 -6.14 5.61
C LYS A 86 -12.83 -5.10 4.50
N SER A 87 -13.06 -5.57 3.28
CA SER A 87 -13.22 -4.69 2.10
C SER A 87 -14.41 -3.76 2.25
N SER A 88 -14.19 -2.46 2.01
CA SER A 88 -15.24 -1.45 2.06
C SER A 88 -16.24 -1.58 0.89
N PHE A 89 -15.84 -2.23 -0.21
CA PHE A 89 -16.64 -2.35 -1.43
C PHE A 89 -17.66 -3.49 -1.38
N ASN A 90 -17.28 -4.63 -0.80
CA ASN A 90 -18.11 -5.85 -0.83
C ASN A 90 -18.28 -6.51 0.55
N GLY A 91 -17.67 -5.95 1.60
CA GLY A 91 -17.77 -6.46 2.97
C GLY A 91 -17.07 -7.80 3.21
N GLN A 92 -16.35 -8.35 2.23
CA GLN A 92 -15.61 -9.60 2.38
C GLN A 92 -14.45 -9.43 3.36
N GLN A 93 -14.22 -10.49 4.14
CA GLN A 93 -13.17 -10.52 5.14
C GLN A 93 -11.99 -11.36 4.65
N TYR A 94 -10.79 -10.84 4.91
CA TYR A 94 -9.53 -11.43 4.55
C TYR A 94 -8.71 -11.60 5.82
N ALA A 95 -8.14 -12.78 6.01
CA ALA A 95 -7.23 -13.00 7.13
C ALA A 95 -5.85 -12.49 6.76
N CYS A 96 -5.25 -11.70 7.65
CA CYS A 96 -3.96 -11.08 7.45
C CYS A 96 -2.91 -11.66 8.38
N ARG A 97 -1.67 -11.73 7.90
CA ARG A 97 -0.51 -12.12 8.69
C ARG A 97 0.77 -11.45 8.17
N PRO A 98 1.77 -11.22 9.01
CA PRO A 98 3.09 -10.81 8.55
C PRO A 98 3.67 -11.84 7.57
N ASP A 99 4.38 -11.37 6.56
CA ASP A 99 5.07 -12.23 5.58
C ASP A 99 6.45 -11.62 5.28
N ALA A 100 7.49 -12.46 5.24
CA ALA A 100 8.86 -12.01 4.97
C ALA A 100 9.04 -11.49 3.53
N ASN A 101 8.13 -11.87 2.63
CA ASN A 101 8.11 -11.45 1.23
C ASN A 101 7.00 -10.43 0.96
N SER A 102 6.55 -9.70 1.98
CA SER A 102 5.47 -8.71 1.84
C SER A 102 5.82 -7.60 0.84
N GLY A 103 7.09 -7.22 0.74
CA GLY A 103 7.58 -6.24 -0.23
C GLY A 103 7.18 -4.80 0.11
N ASN A 104 7.24 -3.93 -0.91
CA ASN A 104 7.00 -2.50 -0.78
C ASN A 104 6.40 -1.95 -2.08
N CYS A 105 5.47 -1.00 -1.94
CA CYS A 105 4.85 -0.28 -3.05
C CYS A 105 5.21 1.20 -3.03
N GLY A 106 6.18 1.60 -3.86
CA GLY A 106 6.49 3.02 -4.09
C GLY A 106 6.96 3.77 -2.85
N GLY A 107 7.61 3.09 -1.91
CA GLY A 107 8.06 3.64 -0.62
C GLY A 107 7.19 3.21 0.55
N ASP A 108 5.98 2.69 0.32
CA ASP A 108 5.12 2.15 1.37
C ASP A 108 5.41 0.66 1.62
N SER A 109 5.99 0.35 2.78
CA SER A 109 6.29 -1.03 3.17
C SER A 109 5.02 -1.76 3.59
N ILE A 110 4.83 -2.97 3.07
CA ILE A 110 3.66 -3.78 3.39
C ILE A 110 3.83 -4.42 4.77
N SER A 111 2.93 -4.06 5.68
CA SER A 111 2.93 -4.52 7.09
C SER A 111 2.43 -5.96 7.22
N VAL A 112 1.35 -6.31 6.52
CA VAL A 112 0.76 -7.66 6.53
C VAL A 112 0.18 -8.00 5.16
N CYS A 113 0.10 -9.30 4.89
CA CYS A 113 -0.49 -9.85 3.67
C CYS A 113 -1.81 -10.55 4.00
N CYS A 114 -2.84 -10.27 3.21
CA CYS A 114 -4.22 -10.67 3.47
C CYS A 114 -4.74 -11.59 2.36
N ARG A 115 -5.29 -12.74 2.74
CA ARG A 115 -5.86 -13.72 1.81
C ARG A 115 -7.29 -14.07 2.20
N ASN A 116 -8.09 -14.39 1.19
CA ASN A 116 -9.42 -14.93 1.42
C ASN A 116 -9.28 -16.34 2.00
N ASN A 117 -9.74 -16.55 3.23
CA ASN A 117 -9.74 -17.88 3.84
C ASN A 117 -11.04 -18.66 3.55
N GLY A 118 -11.93 -18.16 2.70
CA GLY A 118 -13.11 -18.88 2.23
C GLY A 118 -14.14 -19.14 3.33
N SER A 119 -14.53 -18.09 4.07
CA SER A 119 -15.62 -18.18 5.06
C SER A 119 -16.98 -18.32 4.41
#